data_AF-A0A2P8W6Z5-F1
#
_entry.id   AF-A0A2P8W6Z5-F1
#
_cell.length_a   1.000
_cell.length_b   1.000
_cell.length_c   1.000
_cell.angle_alpha   90.00
_cell.angle_beta   90.00
_cell.angle_gamma   90.00
#
_symmetry.space_group_name_H-M   'P 1'
#
loop_
_entity.id
_entity.type
_entity.pdbx_description
1 polymer ?
#
loop_
_entity_poly.entity_id
_entity_poly.type
_entity_poly.pdbx_seq_one_letter_code
_entity_poly.pdbx_strand_id
1 'polypeptide(L)'
;GAARSLAGLVTCQTCGQPLTISKTSPRGQAKSYLYLRPSDCPNRPRCKAIPYDKALNRIVAEICQVLPQAVAQFTAKIPPGSPAPGNRLQSQIEAKETVLAQLPALEDSGVLDAETAALRRYKLRGEVATLHQQLAQLPPVNLQELSQSVSIPQFWLDLSEAERRFFFREFIRDIQIVRAGDEWQVELILVF
;
A
#
# COMPACT_ATOMS: atom_id res chain seq x y z
N GLY A 1 17.90 11.09 10.28
CA GLY A 1 16.51 11.47 10.63
C GLY A 1 15.55 10.56 9.90
N ALA A 2 14.42 10.23 10.51
CA ALA A 2 13.42 9.38 9.86
C ALA A 2 13.01 9.96 8.50
N ALA A 3 12.85 9.10 7.50
CA ALA A 3 12.35 9.51 6.20
C ALA A 3 10.98 10.17 6.39
N ARG A 4 10.78 11.33 5.77
CA ARG A 4 9.52 12.07 5.85
C ARG A 4 8.35 11.25 5.28
N SER A 5 7.14 11.49 5.76
CA SER A 5 5.98 10.62 5.47
C SER A 5 5.67 10.48 3.98
N LEU A 6 5.85 11.55 3.19
CA LEU A 6 5.59 11.56 1.74
C LEU A 6 6.78 11.08 0.88
N ALA A 7 7.93 10.76 1.49
CA ALA A 7 9.11 10.39 0.73
C ALA A 7 8.88 9.11 -0.08
N GLY A 8 9.10 9.19 -1.40
CA GLY A 8 8.98 8.06 -2.33
C GLY A 8 7.55 7.59 -2.57
N LEU A 9 6.54 8.41 -2.30
CA LEU A 9 5.12 8.07 -2.49
C LEU A 9 4.39 9.03 -3.44
N VAL A 10 5.02 10.13 -3.83
CA VAL A 10 4.36 11.20 -4.59
C VAL A 10 4.98 11.33 -5.97
N THR A 11 4.15 11.36 -7.00
CA THR A 11 4.53 11.55 -8.41
C THR A 11 3.83 12.77 -9.01
N CYS A 12 4.45 13.39 -10.01
CA CYS A 12 3.87 14.54 -10.71
C CYS A 12 3.22 14.04 -12.00
N GLN A 13 1.90 14.06 -12.09
CA GLN A 13 1.18 13.55 -13.26
C GLN A 13 1.56 14.31 -14.54
N THR A 14 1.80 15.62 -14.44
CA THR A 14 2.20 16.48 -15.58
C THR A 14 3.54 16.11 -16.23
N CYS A 15 4.49 15.53 -15.47
CA CYS A 15 5.82 15.23 -16.01
C CYS A 15 6.29 13.79 -15.76
N GLY A 16 5.48 12.97 -15.10
CA GLY A 16 5.76 11.58 -14.75
C GLY A 16 6.83 11.36 -13.67
N GLN A 17 7.53 12.41 -13.25
CA GLN A 17 8.68 12.28 -12.34
C GLN A 17 8.24 12.16 -10.87
N PRO A 18 8.97 11.37 -10.05
CA PRO A 18 8.76 11.33 -8.60
C PRO A 18 9.10 12.69 -7.97
N LEU A 19 8.35 13.07 -6.94
CA LEU A 19 8.65 14.25 -6.13
C LEU A 19 9.57 13.87 -4.98
N THR A 20 10.66 14.62 -4.86
CA THR A 20 11.59 14.54 -3.75
C THR A 20 11.40 15.71 -2.80
N ILE A 21 11.85 15.53 -1.57
CA ILE A 21 11.75 16.54 -0.52
C ILE A 21 13.03 17.37 -0.56
N SER A 22 12.84 18.67 -0.79
CA SER A 22 13.89 19.67 -0.76
C SER A 22 13.72 20.58 0.45
N LYS A 23 14.84 20.97 1.05
CA LYS A 23 14.87 21.87 2.22
C LYS A 23 15.54 23.17 1.81
N THR A 24 14.90 24.30 2.10
CA THR A 24 15.47 25.62 1.87
C THR A 24 15.51 26.40 3.18
N SER A 25 16.67 26.96 3.51
CA SER A 25 16.85 27.85 4.65
C SER A 25 17.25 29.23 4.14
N PRO A 26 16.49 30.30 4.43
CA PRO A 26 16.92 31.66 4.13
C PRO A 26 18.23 31.98 4.87
N ARG A 27 19.15 32.70 4.21
CA ARG A 27 20.43 33.09 4.80
C ARG A 27 20.17 33.93 6.06
N GLY A 28 20.68 33.49 7.21
CA GLY A 28 20.53 34.19 8.49
C GLY A 28 19.26 33.88 9.29
N GLN A 29 18.40 32.95 8.84
CA GLN A 29 17.23 32.51 9.60
C GLN A 29 17.37 31.04 10.05
N ALA A 30 16.95 30.75 11.28
CA ALA A 30 16.90 29.39 11.81
C ALA A 30 15.77 28.55 11.19
N LYS A 31 14.77 29.19 10.59
CA LYS A 31 13.58 28.51 10.05
C LYS A 31 13.88 27.92 8.68
N SER A 32 13.68 26.62 8.55
CA SER A 32 13.77 25.90 7.27
C SER A 32 12.40 25.54 6.73
N TYR A 33 12.23 25.65 5.42
CA TYR A 33 11.01 25.29 4.71
C TYR A 33 11.24 24.02 3.90
N LEU A 34 10.22 23.16 3.83
CA LEU A 34 10.23 21.92 3.06
C LEU A 34 9.31 22.03 1.85
N TYR A 35 9.77 21.51 0.72
CA TYR A 35 9.02 21.50 -0.53
C TYR A 35 9.12 20.14 -1.22
N LEU A 36 8.02 19.72 -1.85
CA LEU A 36 8.00 18.65 -2.82
C LEU A 36 8.34 19.21 -4.20
N ARG A 37 9.32 18.62 -4.87
CA ARG A 37 9.75 19.03 -6.22
C ARG A 37 10.03 17.80 -7.07
N PRO A 38 9.60 17.76 -8.34
CA PRO A 38 9.98 16.66 -9.22
C PRO A 38 11.51 16.63 -9.40
N SER A 39 12.13 15.47 -9.23
CA SER A 39 13.60 15.34 -9.25
C SER A 39 14.21 15.78 -10.57
N ASP A 40 13.69 15.22 -11.67
CA ASP A 40 14.28 15.34 -13.00
C ASP A 40 13.26 15.82 -14.04
N CYS A 41 12.55 16.90 -13.71
CA CYS A 41 11.49 17.44 -14.56
C CYS A 41 12.02 17.81 -15.97
N PRO A 42 11.53 17.17 -17.05
CA PRO A 42 11.95 17.48 -18.42
C PRO A 42 11.31 18.75 -18.98
N ASN A 43 10.21 19.22 -18.39
CA ASN A 43 9.43 20.35 -18.89
C ASN A 43 10.19 21.67 -18.78
N ARG A 44 9.95 22.58 -19.74
CA ARG A 44 10.45 23.97 -19.73
C ARG A 44 9.27 24.93 -19.96
N PRO A 45 8.84 25.72 -18.95
CA PRO A 45 9.38 25.78 -17.59
C PRO A 45 9.16 24.48 -16.78
N ARG A 46 10.01 24.24 -15.77
CA ARG A 46 9.89 23.08 -14.88
C ARG A 46 8.60 23.16 -14.04
N CYS A 47 8.05 22.02 -13.68
CA CYS A 47 6.94 21.93 -12.74
C CYS A 47 7.28 22.61 -11.39
N LYS A 48 6.35 23.43 -10.88
CA LYS A 48 6.54 24.25 -9.67
C LYS A 48 6.66 23.39 -8.41
N ALA A 49 7.52 23.80 -7.47
CA ALA A 49 7.61 23.15 -6.16
C ALA A 49 6.33 23.41 -5.33
N ILE A 50 5.96 22.45 -4.48
CA ILE A 50 4.77 22.53 -3.62
C ILE A 50 5.22 22.52 -2.15
N PRO A 51 4.76 23.46 -1.29
CA PRO A 51 5.09 23.41 0.14
C PRO A 51 4.67 22.09 0.76
N TYR A 52 5.58 21.43 1.49
CA TYR A 52 5.36 20.09 2.04
C TYR A 52 4.12 20.02 2.92
N ASP A 53 3.94 20.97 3.84
CA ASP A 53 2.80 20.96 4.76
C ASP A 53 1.46 21.15 4.03
N LYS A 54 1.44 21.96 2.95
CA LYS A 54 0.25 22.13 2.12
C LYS A 54 -0.09 20.83 1.38
N ALA A 55 0.92 20.16 0.82
CA ALA A 55 0.74 18.86 0.18
C ALA A 55 0.21 17.82 1.17
N LEU A 56 0.86 17.70 2.32
CA LEU A 56 0.51 16.76 3.37
C LEU A 56 -0.94 16.95 3.86
N ASN A 57 -1.33 18.18 4.20
CA ASN A 57 -2.69 18.46 4.67
C ASN A 57 -3.75 18.12 3.62
N ARG A 58 -3.47 18.42 2.34
CA ARG A 58 -4.41 18.10 1.26
C ARG A 58 -4.48 16.61 0.98
N ILE A 59 -3.35 15.90 1.03
CA ILE A 59 -3.32 14.44 0.91
C ILE A 59 -4.12 13.80 2.05
N VAL A 60 -3.93 14.25 3.29
CA VAL A 60 -4.72 13.76 4.44
C VAL A 60 -6.21 14.00 4.23
N ALA A 61 -6.59 15.20 3.79
CA ALA A 61 -7.99 15.51 3.48
C ALA A 61 -8.56 14.58 2.39
N GLU A 62 -7.80 14.33 1.32
CA GLU A 62 -8.19 13.41 0.24
C GLU A 62 -8.33 11.98 0.75
N ILE A 63 -7.40 11.50 1.59
CA ILE A 63 -7.45 10.17 2.18
C ILE A 63 -8.72 10.01 3.01
N CYS A 64 -9.02 11.01 3.86
CA CYS A 64 -10.22 10.97 4.71
C CYS A 64 -11.53 10.92 3.91
N GLN A 65 -11.53 11.36 2.65
CA GLN A 65 -12.70 11.30 1.77
C GLN A 65 -12.75 10.00 0.94
N VAL A 66 -11.65 9.66 0.28
CA VAL A 66 -11.60 8.60 -0.73
C VAL A 66 -11.48 7.22 -0.10
N LEU A 67 -10.61 7.08 0.92
CA LEU A 67 -10.31 5.77 1.50
C LEU A 67 -11.52 5.06 2.11
N PRO A 68 -12.34 5.67 2.98
CA PRO A 68 -13.55 5.00 3.51
C PRO A 68 -14.52 4.56 2.42
N GLN A 69 -14.68 5.33 1.34
CA GLN A 69 -15.55 4.97 0.23
C GLN A 69 -15.02 3.77 -0.54
N ALA A 70 -13.73 3.76 -0.86
CA ALA A 70 -13.07 2.65 -1.53
C ALA A 70 -13.15 1.36 -0.70
N VAL A 71 -12.96 1.46 0.63
CA VAL A 71 -13.11 0.33 1.55
C VAL A 71 -14.55 -0.19 1.55
N ALA A 72 -15.55 0.69 1.65
CA ALA A 72 -16.96 0.29 1.62
C ALA A 72 -17.35 -0.40 0.29
N GLN A 73 -16.85 0.11 -0.84
CA GLN A 73 -17.08 -0.51 -2.16
C GLN A 73 -16.39 -1.86 -2.28
N PHE A 74 -15.20 -2.02 -1.70
CA PHE A 74 -14.48 -3.28 -1.69
C PHE A 74 -15.22 -4.32 -0.83
N THR A 75 -15.62 -3.96 0.39
CA THR A 75 -16.33 -4.88 1.29
C THR A 75 -17.73 -5.23 0.81
N ALA A 76 -18.42 -4.33 0.11
CA ALA A 76 -19.73 -4.61 -0.49
C ALA A 76 -19.70 -5.72 -1.56
N LYS A 77 -18.54 -6.00 -2.17
CA LYS A 77 -18.37 -7.11 -3.12
C LYS A 77 -18.25 -8.47 -2.43
N ILE A 78 -18.11 -8.49 -1.11
CA ILE A 78 -17.98 -9.72 -0.31
C ILE A 78 -19.38 -10.19 0.09
N PRO A 79 -19.80 -11.42 -0.31
CA PRO A 79 -21.11 -11.94 0.06
C PRO A 79 -21.32 -12.01 1.59
N PRO A 80 -22.52 -11.67 2.10
CA PRO A 80 -22.82 -11.79 3.53
C PRO A 80 -22.61 -13.23 4.01
N GLY A 81 -21.92 -13.40 5.14
CA GLY A 81 -21.63 -14.73 5.72
C GLY A 81 -20.50 -15.51 5.04
N SER A 82 -19.86 -14.97 4.00
CA SER A 82 -18.61 -15.55 3.51
C SER A 82 -17.46 -15.26 4.49
N PRO A 83 -16.60 -16.24 4.79
CA PRO A 83 -15.39 -15.98 5.58
C PRO A 83 -14.58 -14.91 4.87
N ALA A 84 -13.98 -13.98 5.63
CA ALA A 84 -13.14 -12.94 5.09
C ALA A 84 -12.16 -13.54 4.05
N PRO A 85 -11.96 -12.92 2.88
CA PRO A 85 -11.14 -13.49 1.81
C PRO A 85 -9.77 -13.98 2.30
N GLY A 86 -9.17 -13.25 3.25
CA GLY A 86 -7.91 -13.64 3.90
C GLY A 86 -8.00 -14.96 4.65
N ASN A 87 -9.03 -15.14 5.50
CA ASN A 87 -9.25 -16.37 6.26
C ASN A 87 -9.47 -17.57 5.31
N ARG A 88 -10.22 -17.37 4.22
CA ARG A 88 -10.45 -18.43 3.23
C ARG A 88 -9.17 -18.87 2.52
N LEU A 89 -8.30 -17.93 2.14
CA LEU A 89 -7.01 -18.26 1.53
C LEU A 89 -6.07 -18.91 2.55
N GLN A 90 -6.04 -18.40 3.78
CA GLN A 90 -5.25 -18.93 4.88
C GLN A 90 -5.61 -20.40 5.18
N SER A 91 -6.91 -20.72 5.31
CA SER A 91 -7.35 -22.10 5.51
C SER A 91 -7.02 -23.01 4.33
N GLN A 92 -7.02 -22.51 3.10
CA GLN A 92 -6.59 -23.29 1.93
C GLN A 92 -5.07 -23.54 1.92
N ILE A 93 -4.28 -22.57 2.34
CA ILE A 93 -2.83 -22.71 2.52
C ILE A 93 -2.56 -23.79 3.57
N GLU A 94 -3.15 -23.64 4.77
CA GLU A 94 -2.98 -24.59 5.88
C GLU A 94 -3.38 -26.02 5.50
N ALA A 95 -4.50 -26.19 4.77
CA ALA A 95 -4.92 -27.49 4.28
C ALA A 95 -3.90 -28.12 3.32
N LYS A 96 -3.34 -27.33 2.39
CA LYS A 96 -2.31 -27.82 1.44
C LYS A 96 -0.97 -28.09 2.11
N GLU A 97 -0.57 -27.27 3.06
CA GLU A 97 0.63 -27.49 3.87
C GLU A 97 0.51 -28.75 4.73
N THR A 98 -0.68 -29.00 5.30
CA THR A 98 -0.98 -30.25 6.01
C THR A 98 -0.81 -31.46 5.10
N VAL A 99 -1.32 -31.41 3.86
CA VAL A 99 -1.11 -32.49 2.88
C VAL A 99 0.38 -32.64 2.53
N LEU A 100 1.10 -31.54 2.31
CA LEU A 100 2.53 -31.56 2.05
C LEU A 100 3.33 -32.22 3.19
N ALA A 101 2.94 -31.98 4.43
CA ALA A 101 3.57 -32.56 5.62
C ALA A 101 3.32 -34.07 5.76
N GLN A 102 2.23 -34.58 5.18
CA GLN A 102 1.89 -36.01 5.20
C GLN A 102 2.58 -36.81 4.09
N LEU A 103 2.99 -36.17 2.99
CA LEU A 103 3.58 -36.85 1.84
C LEU A 103 4.80 -37.74 2.16
N PRO A 104 5.77 -37.33 3.02
CA PRO A 104 6.90 -38.19 3.37
C PRO A 104 6.47 -39.53 3.98
N ALA A 105 5.51 -39.52 4.92
CA ALA A 105 5.03 -40.74 5.55
C ALA A 105 4.32 -41.68 4.55
N LEU A 106 3.62 -41.12 3.55
CA LEU A 106 2.98 -41.89 2.49
C LEU A 106 3.99 -42.49 1.49
N GLU A 107 5.10 -41.78 1.25
CA GLU A 107 6.23 -42.27 0.45
C GLU A 107 6.99 -43.38 1.21
N ASP A 108 7.31 -43.16 2.48
CA ASP A 108 8.04 -44.12 3.33
C ASP A 108 7.24 -45.40 3.59
N SER A 109 5.91 -45.30 3.69
CA SER A 109 5.02 -46.46 3.84
C SER A 109 4.77 -47.22 2.52
N GLY A 110 5.31 -46.73 1.40
CA GLY A 110 5.15 -47.33 0.07
C GLY A 110 3.75 -47.17 -0.52
N VAL A 111 2.89 -46.34 0.09
CA VAL A 111 1.55 -46.00 -0.45
C VAL A 111 1.68 -45.15 -1.72
N LEU A 112 2.69 -44.27 -1.75
CA LEU A 112 3.06 -43.49 -2.93
C LEU A 112 4.47 -43.87 -3.36
N ASP A 113 4.68 -44.04 -4.66
CA ASP A 113 6.02 -44.13 -5.22
C ASP A 113 6.70 -42.75 -5.26
N ALA A 114 8.03 -42.74 -5.37
CA ALA A 114 8.84 -41.54 -5.33
C ALA A 114 8.51 -40.54 -6.47
N GLU A 115 8.13 -41.02 -7.66
CA GLU A 115 7.80 -40.16 -8.79
C GLU A 115 6.46 -39.45 -8.55
N THR A 116 5.44 -40.19 -8.13
CA THR A 116 4.12 -39.65 -7.76
C THR A 116 4.24 -38.68 -6.58
N ALA A 117 5.01 -39.03 -5.55
CA ALA A 117 5.26 -38.17 -4.39
C ALA A 117 5.96 -36.86 -4.80
N ALA A 118 6.96 -36.92 -5.66
CA ALA A 118 7.67 -35.75 -6.18
C ALA A 118 6.75 -34.83 -7.00
N LEU A 119 5.95 -35.38 -7.92
CA LEU A 119 5.00 -34.61 -8.72
C LEU A 119 3.94 -33.94 -7.84
N ARG A 120 3.41 -34.65 -6.85
CA ARG A 120 2.40 -34.12 -5.92
C ARG A 120 2.97 -32.98 -5.07
N ARG A 121 4.19 -33.14 -4.57
CA ARG A 121 4.92 -32.13 -3.80
C ARG A 121 5.15 -30.86 -4.63
N TYR A 122 5.61 -31.01 -5.87
CA TYR A 122 5.81 -29.88 -6.79
C TYR A 122 4.50 -29.10 -7.02
N LYS A 123 3.42 -29.82 -7.37
CA LYS A 123 2.12 -29.19 -7.63
C LYS A 123 1.57 -28.45 -6.42
N LEU A 124 1.57 -29.07 -5.25
CA LEU A 124 1.08 -28.45 -4.03
C LEU A 124 1.89 -27.21 -3.64
N ARG A 125 3.22 -27.22 -3.80
CA ARG A 125 4.06 -26.04 -3.57
C ARG A 125 3.72 -24.89 -4.53
N GLY A 126 3.48 -25.18 -5.80
CA GLY A 126 3.04 -24.17 -6.77
C GLY A 126 1.67 -23.57 -6.43
N GLU A 127 0.73 -24.40 -5.99
CA GLU A 127 -0.59 -23.96 -5.51
C GLU A 127 -0.48 -23.09 -4.25
N VAL A 128 0.35 -23.47 -3.28
CA VAL A 128 0.63 -22.67 -2.06
C VAL A 128 1.24 -21.32 -2.42
N ALA A 129 2.24 -21.29 -3.31
CA ALA A 129 2.85 -20.03 -3.77
C ALA A 129 1.82 -19.10 -4.43
N THR A 130 0.92 -19.65 -5.25
CA THR A 130 -0.17 -18.89 -5.89
C THR A 130 -1.13 -18.32 -4.86
N LEU A 131 -1.51 -19.10 -3.85
CA LEU A 131 -2.39 -18.64 -2.77
C LEU A 131 -1.73 -17.54 -1.91
N HIS A 132 -0.43 -17.65 -1.62
CA HIS A 132 0.31 -16.58 -0.95
C HIS A 132 0.34 -15.29 -1.78
N GLN A 133 0.51 -15.39 -3.09
CA GLN A 133 0.46 -14.23 -3.97
C GLN A 133 -0.91 -13.55 -3.97
N GLN A 134 -2.00 -14.34 -3.93
CA GLN A 134 -3.36 -13.80 -3.79
C GLN A 134 -3.57 -13.17 -2.41
N LEU A 135 -3.08 -13.80 -1.34
CA LEU A 135 -3.17 -13.26 0.03
C LEU A 135 -2.46 -11.92 0.15
N ALA A 136 -1.29 -11.77 -0.48
CA ALA A 136 -0.52 -10.52 -0.50
C ALA A 136 -1.21 -9.37 -1.28
N GLN A 137 -2.23 -9.69 -2.10
CA GLN A 137 -3.05 -8.71 -2.81
C GLN A 137 -4.31 -8.32 -2.04
N LEU A 138 -4.63 -9.05 -0.96
CA LEU A 138 -5.79 -8.71 -0.15
C LEU A 138 -5.46 -7.55 0.79
N PRO A 139 -6.44 -6.67 1.06
CA PRO A 139 -6.29 -5.64 2.07
C PRO A 139 -6.15 -6.23 3.48
N PRO A 140 -5.61 -5.46 4.44
CA PRO A 140 -5.41 -5.91 5.82
C PRO A 140 -6.70 -6.38 6.49
N VAL A 141 -6.58 -7.37 7.40
CA VAL A 141 -7.70 -8.08 8.04
C VAL A 141 -8.69 -7.16 8.77
N ASN A 142 -8.24 -6.00 9.26
CA ASN A 142 -9.06 -5.00 9.95
C ASN A 142 -9.39 -3.78 9.09
N LEU A 143 -9.38 -3.91 7.74
CA LEU A 143 -9.60 -2.80 6.80
C LEU A 143 -10.83 -1.95 7.17
N GLN A 144 -11.93 -2.57 7.62
CA GLN A 144 -13.15 -1.84 7.96
C GLN A 144 -13.02 -1.02 9.25
N GLU A 145 -12.44 -1.57 10.32
CA GLU A 145 -12.18 -0.82 11.56
C GLU A 145 -11.13 0.27 11.32
N LEU A 146 -10.05 -0.07 10.60
CA LEU A 146 -9.01 0.87 10.21
C LEU A 146 -9.57 2.01 9.36
N SER A 147 -10.50 1.72 8.44
CA SER A 147 -11.14 2.73 7.59
C SER A 147 -11.84 3.82 8.38
N GLN A 148 -12.40 3.51 9.55
CA GLN A 148 -13.06 4.51 10.41
C GLN A 148 -12.03 5.47 11.01
N SER A 149 -10.95 4.94 11.57
CA SER A 149 -9.88 5.74 12.18
C SER A 149 -9.16 6.63 11.17
N VAL A 150 -8.82 6.09 10.00
CA VAL A 150 -8.14 6.84 8.92
C VAL A 150 -9.02 7.87 8.22
N SER A 151 -10.34 7.84 8.47
CA SER A 151 -11.28 8.87 7.98
C SER A 151 -11.23 10.16 8.79
N ILE A 152 -10.52 10.17 9.91
CA ILE A 152 -10.45 11.31 10.84
C ILE A 152 -9.14 12.07 10.61
N PRO A 153 -9.15 13.36 10.23
CA PRO A 153 -7.92 14.13 10.01
C PRO A 153 -7.00 14.16 11.24
N GLN A 154 -7.58 14.25 12.44
CA GLN A 154 -6.83 14.32 13.69
C GLN A 154 -5.98 13.07 13.93
N PHE A 155 -6.48 11.88 13.56
CA PHE A 155 -5.71 10.63 13.62
C PHE A 155 -4.37 10.81 12.92
N TRP A 156 -4.35 11.35 11.70
CA TRP A 156 -3.12 11.55 10.91
C TRP A 156 -2.18 12.62 11.46
N LEU A 157 -2.70 13.59 12.21
CA LEU A 157 -1.92 14.66 12.82
C LEU A 157 -1.26 14.21 14.13
N ASP A 158 -1.87 13.28 14.84
CA ASP A 158 -1.36 12.74 16.11
C ASP A 158 -0.29 11.66 15.91
N LEU A 159 -0.23 11.05 14.72
CA LEU A 159 0.80 10.07 14.39
C LEU A 159 2.21 10.69 14.30
N SER A 160 3.20 9.94 14.78
CA SER A 160 4.59 10.23 14.46
C SER A 160 4.85 10.10 12.96
N GLU A 161 5.94 10.70 12.48
CA GLU A 161 6.32 10.64 11.06
C GLU A 161 6.42 9.19 10.56
N ALA A 162 6.94 8.28 11.40
CA ALA A 162 7.15 6.88 11.09
C ALA A 162 5.83 6.10 11.01
N GLU A 163 4.91 6.32 11.95
CA GLU A 163 3.59 5.68 11.95
C GLU A 163 2.75 6.17 10.77
N ARG A 164 2.72 7.48 10.53
CA ARG A 164 2.02 8.03 9.36
C ARG A 164 2.60 7.47 8.06
N ARG A 165 3.92 7.34 7.99
CA ARG A 165 4.62 6.74 6.85
C ARG A 165 4.24 5.27 6.64
N PHE A 166 4.06 4.52 7.72
CA PHE A 166 3.58 3.14 7.71
C PHE A 166 2.14 3.08 7.18
N PHE A 167 1.21 3.82 7.78
CA PHE A 167 -0.19 3.85 7.35
C PHE A 167 -0.38 4.32 5.91
N PHE A 168 0.37 5.32 5.45
CA PHE A 168 0.33 5.72 4.04
C PHE A 168 0.69 4.56 3.11
N ARG A 169 1.72 3.77 3.44
CA ARG A 169 2.12 2.62 2.59
C ARG A 169 1.21 1.42 2.69
N GLU A 170 0.47 1.31 3.79
CA GLU A 170 -0.50 0.23 3.98
C GLU A 170 -1.68 0.37 3.00
N PHE A 171 -2.10 1.60 2.70
CA PHE A 171 -3.30 1.83 1.89
C PHE A 171 -3.03 2.43 0.51
N ILE A 172 -1.90 3.12 0.33
CA ILE A 172 -1.64 3.94 -0.85
C ILE A 172 -0.42 3.40 -1.59
N ARG A 173 -0.62 3.05 -2.85
CA ARG A 173 0.42 2.64 -3.80
C ARG A 173 1.16 3.85 -4.36
N ASP A 174 0.44 4.89 -4.77
CA ASP A 174 1.00 6.13 -5.32
C ASP A 174 0.09 7.33 -5.02
N ILE A 175 0.67 8.51 -4.94
CA ILE A 175 -0.04 9.79 -4.78
C ILE A 175 0.32 10.67 -5.96
N GLN A 176 -0.64 10.93 -6.83
CA GLN A 176 -0.41 11.73 -8.02
C GLN A 176 -0.80 13.18 -7.77
N ILE A 177 0.13 14.09 -8.05
CA ILE A 177 -0.14 15.53 -8.10
C ILE A 177 -0.55 15.88 -9.53
N VAL A 178 -1.84 16.17 -9.70
CA VAL A 178 -2.43 16.66 -10.96
C VAL A 178 -2.41 18.18 -10.94
N ARG A 179 -1.82 18.82 -11.95
CA ARG A 179 -1.66 20.29 -11.99
C ARG A 179 -2.64 20.90 -12.98
N ALA A 180 -3.31 21.96 -12.56
CA ALA A 180 -4.22 22.77 -13.37
C ALA A 180 -3.83 24.25 -13.23
N GLY A 181 -2.85 24.68 -14.03
CA GLY A 181 -2.28 26.03 -13.92
C GLY A 181 -1.52 26.23 -12.60
N ASP A 182 -1.97 27.20 -11.81
CA ASP A 182 -1.43 27.49 -10.47
C ASP A 182 -2.06 26.63 -9.37
N GLU A 183 -3.19 25.97 -9.68
CA GLU A 183 -3.80 25.00 -8.80
C GLU A 183 -3.24 23.60 -9.07
N TRP A 184 -3.43 22.73 -8.09
CA TRP A 184 -3.13 21.32 -8.18
C TRP A 184 -4.15 20.55 -7.37
N GLN A 185 -4.29 19.26 -7.65
CA GLN A 185 -5.16 18.33 -6.95
C GLN A 185 -4.35 17.08 -6.59
N VAL A 186 -4.92 16.28 -5.70
CA VAL A 186 -4.34 15.00 -5.27
C VAL A 186 -5.23 13.90 -5.82
N GLU A 187 -4.61 12.94 -6.48
CA GLU A 187 -5.27 11.69 -6.86
C GLU A 187 -4.57 10.54 -6.14
N LEU A 188 -5.36 9.73 -5.43
CA LEU A 188 -4.85 8.61 -4.65
C LEU A 188 -4.97 7.31 -5.42
N ILE A 189 -3.87 6.60 -5.54
CA ILE A 189 -3.83 5.27 -6.12
C ILE A 189 -3.72 4.26 -4.99
N LEU A 190 -4.82 3.59 -4.66
CA LEU A 190 -4.88 2.64 -3.54
C LEU A 190 -4.26 1.28 -3.91
N VAL A 191 -3.92 0.48 -2.90
CA VAL A 191 -3.30 -0.85 -3.09
C VAL A 191 -4.30 -1.93 -3.52
N PHE A 192 -5.60 -1.73 -3.31
CA PHE A 192 -6.70 -2.68 -3.57
C PHE A 192 -7.75 -2.13 -4.52
#